data_AF-A0A854QBJ4-F1
#
_entry.id   AF-A0A854QBJ4-F1
#
_cell.length_a   1.000
_cell.length_b   1.000
_cell.length_c   1.000
_cell.angle_alpha   90.00
_cell.angle_beta   90.00
_cell.angle_gamma   90.00
#
_symmetry.space_group_name_H-M   'P 1'
#
loop_
_entity.id
_entity.type
_entity.pdbx_description
1 polymer ?
#
loop_
_entity_poly.entity_id
_entity_poly.type
_entity_poly.pdbx_seq_one_letter_code
_entity_poly.pdbx_strand_id
1 'polypeptide(L)'
;MFRTLPLLRTARTALRQTAPIALRPQPLAFSLKPLAARGYAAAAGLSKDDITVRILDVLKSFEKVDSSKLTNNASFTSDLGLDSLDAVEVVMAIEEEFAIEIPDAEADEITTVQDAINYVANTSEAH
;
A
#
# COMPACT_ATOMS: atom_id res chain seq x y z
N MET A 1 -60.57 21.81 37.49
CA MET A 1 -62.03 21.67 37.36
C MET A 1 -62.44 22.27 36.02
N PHE A 2 -63.28 21.53 35.30
CA PHE A 2 -63.74 21.72 33.92
C PHE A 2 -64.45 23.05 33.63
N ARG A 3 -64.41 23.46 32.34
CA ARG A 3 -65.55 23.90 31.47
C ARG A 3 -65.11 25.02 30.50
N THR A 4 -64.81 24.70 29.23
CA THR A 4 -65.67 24.82 28.02
C THR A 4 -65.87 26.26 27.46
N LEU A 5 -65.40 26.41 26.21
CA LEU A 5 -65.51 27.46 25.14
C LEU A 5 -66.93 28.11 25.01
N PRO A 6 -67.21 29.20 24.21
CA PRO A 6 -66.64 29.50 22.87
C PRO A 6 -66.75 30.96 22.26
N LEU A 7 -66.29 31.12 21.00
CA LEU A 7 -66.76 32.03 19.90
C LEU A 7 -66.65 33.58 20.10
N LEU A 8 -66.36 34.44 19.13
CA LEU A 8 -66.58 34.42 17.69
C LEU A 8 -65.40 35.05 16.93
N ARG A 9 -65.05 34.36 15.85
CA ARG A 9 -64.13 34.75 14.79
C ARG A 9 -64.93 35.59 13.78
N THR A 10 -64.66 36.89 13.67
CA THR A 10 -65.11 37.67 12.52
C THR A 10 -64.22 37.31 11.33
N ALA A 11 -64.76 36.46 10.46
CA ALA A 11 -64.20 36.21 9.14
C ALA A 11 -64.50 37.39 8.22
N ARG A 12 -63.54 37.71 7.33
CA ARG A 12 -63.62 38.44 6.04
C ARG A 12 -62.32 39.25 5.87
N THR A 13 -61.56 39.22 4.79
CA THR A 13 -61.63 38.57 3.49
C THR A 13 -60.20 38.75 2.94
N ALA A 14 -59.43 37.68 2.74
CA ALA A 14 -58.12 37.79 2.11
C ALA A 14 -58.23 37.29 0.68
N LEU A 15 -58.28 38.24 -0.27
CA LEU A 15 -58.14 38.01 -1.70
C LEU A 15 -56.95 37.09 -1.97
N ARG A 16 -57.20 35.86 -2.41
CA ARG A 16 -56.15 34.97 -2.90
C ARG A 16 -56.04 35.13 -4.41
N GLN A 17 -55.13 36.01 -4.79
CA GLN A 17 -54.72 36.27 -6.15
C GLN A 17 -54.09 35.00 -6.73
N THR A 18 -54.71 34.39 -7.73
CA THR A 18 -54.14 33.24 -8.44
C THR A 18 -53.18 33.74 -9.51
N ALA A 19 -51.89 33.81 -9.19
CA ALA A 19 -50.85 33.95 -10.19
C ALA A 19 -50.63 32.58 -10.87
N PRO A 20 -50.57 32.48 -12.21
CA PRO A 20 -50.23 31.24 -12.88
C PRO A 20 -48.77 30.91 -12.61
N ILE A 21 -48.52 29.67 -12.19
CA ILE A 21 -47.17 29.12 -12.01
C ILE A 21 -46.53 29.03 -13.39
N ALA A 22 -45.66 29.99 -13.71
CA ALA A 22 -44.78 29.89 -14.87
C ALA A 22 -43.73 28.80 -14.59
N LEU A 23 -44.01 27.58 -15.05
CA LEU A 23 -43.03 26.48 -15.09
C LEU A 23 -41.95 26.85 -16.11
N ARG A 24 -40.93 27.56 -15.64
CA ARG A 24 -39.69 27.77 -16.39
C ARG A 24 -38.96 26.42 -16.44
N PRO A 25 -38.73 25.81 -17.62
CA PRO A 25 -37.94 24.60 -17.68
C PRO A 25 -36.51 24.98 -17.29
N GLN A 26 -36.04 24.46 -16.15
CA GLN A 26 -34.63 24.59 -15.83
C GLN A 26 -33.87 23.61 -16.72
N PRO A 27 -32.85 24.05 -17.49
CA PRO A 27 -31.96 23.10 -18.13
C PRO A 27 -31.25 22.32 -17.01
N LEU A 28 -31.33 20.99 -17.07
CA LEU A 28 -30.55 20.08 -16.22
C LEU A 28 -29.07 20.29 -16.55
N ALA A 29 -28.45 21.29 -15.93
CA ALA A 29 -27.01 21.45 -15.96
C ALA A 29 -26.42 20.30 -15.13
N PHE A 30 -26.08 19.20 -15.81
CA PHE A 30 -25.33 18.09 -15.24
C PHE A 30 -23.94 18.63 -14.87
N SER A 31 -23.82 19.11 -13.64
CA SER A 31 -22.53 19.51 -13.07
C SER A 31 -21.71 18.23 -12.90
N LEU A 32 -20.85 17.94 -13.88
CA LEU A 32 -19.80 16.95 -13.76
C LEU A 32 -18.88 17.38 -12.60
N LYS A 33 -19.11 16.82 -11.41
CA LYS A 33 -18.08 16.86 -10.37
C LYS A 33 -16.85 16.20 -10.98
N PRO A 34 -15.69 16.86 -11.04
CA PRO A 34 -14.50 16.20 -11.55
C PRO A 34 -14.26 14.99 -10.65
N LEU A 35 -14.27 13.79 -11.24
CA LEU A 35 -13.77 12.61 -10.55
C LEU A 35 -12.34 12.97 -10.15
N ALA A 36 -12.10 13.07 -8.83
CA ALA A 36 -10.76 13.18 -8.31
C ALA A 36 -9.97 12.01 -8.89
N ALA A 37 -9.02 12.32 -9.78
CA ALA A 37 -8.11 11.35 -10.32
C ALA A 37 -7.36 10.75 -9.12
N ARG A 38 -7.68 9.49 -8.80
CA ARG A 38 -6.89 8.73 -7.84
C ARG A 38 -5.53 8.53 -8.47
N GLY A 39 -4.55 9.32 -8.04
CA GLY A 39 -3.16 9.07 -8.35
C GLY A 39 -2.78 7.75 -7.70
N TYR A 40 -2.72 6.68 -8.49
CA TYR A 40 -2.07 5.46 -8.07
C TYR A 40 -0.57 5.75 -8.11
N ALA A 41 0.07 5.84 -6.95
CA ALA A 41 1.52 5.82 -6.86
C ALA A 41 1.96 4.39 -7.23
N ALA A 42 2.19 4.16 -8.52
CA ALA A 42 2.69 2.91 -9.05
C ALA A 42 3.93 3.23 -9.90
N ALA A 43 5.05 3.52 -9.23
CA ALA A 43 6.41 3.45 -9.74
C ALA A 43 7.36 4.13 -8.75
N ALA A 44 7.57 3.52 -7.59
CA ALA A 44 8.87 3.64 -6.96
C ALA A 44 9.49 2.26 -7.12
N GLY A 45 10.35 2.10 -8.13
CA GLY A 45 11.23 0.93 -8.15
C GLY A 45 11.99 0.88 -6.83
N LEU A 46 12.17 -0.32 -6.28
CA LEU A 46 12.93 -0.50 -5.05
C LEU A 46 14.31 0.14 -5.22
N SER A 47 14.65 1.08 -4.34
CA SER A 47 15.98 1.66 -4.35
C SER A 47 16.98 0.61 -3.84
N LYS A 48 18.21 0.63 -4.33
CA LYS A 48 19.25 -0.32 -3.87
C LYS A 48 19.46 -0.25 -2.35
N ASP A 49 19.25 0.92 -1.76
CA ASP A 49 19.32 1.14 -0.32
C ASP A 49 18.17 0.42 0.40
N ASP A 50 16.94 0.49 -0.11
CA ASP A 50 15.78 -0.21 0.46
C ASP A 50 15.96 -1.74 0.39
N ILE A 51 16.47 -2.26 -0.73
CA ILE A 51 16.79 -3.69 -0.91
C ILE A 51 17.82 -4.12 0.13
N THR A 52 18.87 -3.31 0.31
CA THR A 52 19.94 -3.59 1.27
C THR A 52 19.39 -3.67 2.69
N VAL A 53 18.53 -2.72 3.08
CA VAL A 53 17.92 -2.71 4.41
C VAL A 53 17.06 -3.95 4.62
N ARG A 54 16.18 -4.28 3.67
CA ARG A 54 15.30 -5.46 3.77
C ARG A 54 16.07 -6.77 3.85
N ILE A 55 17.09 -6.98 3.01
CA ILE A 55 17.94 -8.19 3.06
C ILE A 55 18.66 -8.29 4.40
N LEU A 56 19.22 -7.19 4.90
CA LEU A 56 19.87 -7.19 6.21
C LEU A 56 18.90 -7.49 7.34
N ASP A 57 17.65 -7.03 7.25
CA ASP A 57 16.62 -7.31 8.25
C ASP A 57 16.16 -8.78 8.21
N VAL A 58 16.02 -9.36 7.02
CA VAL A 58 15.81 -10.81 6.86
C VAL A 58 16.95 -11.59 7.52
N LEU A 59 18.21 -11.25 7.25
CA LEU A 59 19.37 -11.94 7.83
C LEU A 59 19.46 -11.80 9.35
N LYS A 60 19.05 -10.66 9.92
CA LYS A 60 19.00 -10.49 11.39
C LYS A 60 17.94 -11.36 12.06
N SER A 61 16.94 -11.83 11.33
CA SER A 61 15.88 -12.69 11.88
C SER A 61 16.34 -14.13 12.11
N PHE A 62 17.43 -14.55 11.46
CA PHE A 62 18.03 -15.86 11.64
C PHE A 62 18.89 -15.91 12.91
N GLU A 63 18.55 -16.82 13.84
CA GLU A 63 19.26 -16.96 15.14
C GLU A 63 20.74 -17.33 15.00
N LYS A 64 21.12 -17.97 13.88
CA LYS A 64 22.49 -18.38 13.59
C LYS A 64 23.37 -17.21 13.11
N VAL A 65 22.77 -16.06 12.77
CA VAL A 65 23.47 -14.91 12.21
C VAL A 65 23.79 -13.88 13.30
N ASP A 66 25.09 -13.61 13.50
CA ASP A 66 25.54 -12.53 14.37
C ASP A 66 25.33 -11.16 13.69
N SER A 67 24.42 -10.34 14.24
CA SER A 67 24.19 -8.96 13.76
C SER A 67 25.43 -8.07 13.73
N SER A 68 26.45 -8.38 14.54
CA SER A 68 27.71 -7.64 14.60
C SER A 68 28.67 -7.97 13.44
N LYS A 69 28.48 -9.12 12.78
CA LYS A 69 29.28 -9.56 11.62
C LYS A 69 28.59 -9.29 10.28
N LEU A 70 27.32 -8.89 10.32
CA LEU A 70 26.57 -8.52 9.13
C LEU A 70 27.17 -7.27 8.49
N THR A 71 27.81 -7.48 7.35
CA THR A 71 28.29 -6.44 6.46
C THR A 71 27.83 -6.75 5.05
N ASN A 72 27.76 -5.74 4.18
CA ASN A 72 27.29 -5.95 2.81
C ASN A 72 28.17 -6.96 2.04
N ASN A 73 29.46 -7.07 2.35
CA ASN A 73 30.37 -8.01 1.70
C ASN A 73 30.57 -9.31 2.48
N ALA A 74 29.79 -9.56 3.55
CA ALA A 74 29.92 -10.78 4.33
C ALA A 74 29.57 -12.01 3.48
N SER A 75 30.42 -13.03 3.55
CA SER A 75 30.13 -14.35 2.99
C SER A 75 29.23 -15.15 3.94
N PHE A 76 28.19 -15.78 3.39
CA PHE A 76 27.26 -16.60 4.15
C PHE A 76 27.96 -17.76 4.87
N THR A 77 28.89 -18.42 4.20
CA THR A 77 29.61 -19.58 4.75
C THR A 77 30.84 -19.17 5.56
N SER A 78 31.65 -18.23 5.05
CA SER A 78 32.96 -17.94 5.64
C SER A 78 32.89 -16.95 6.81
N ASP A 79 32.06 -15.90 6.71
CA ASP A 79 31.98 -14.85 7.73
C ASP A 79 30.83 -15.07 8.71
N LEU A 80 29.66 -15.44 8.19
CA LEU A 80 28.48 -15.72 9.00
C LEU A 80 28.45 -17.17 9.52
N GLY A 81 29.24 -18.08 8.93
CA GLY A 81 29.36 -19.45 9.40
C GLY A 81 28.11 -20.29 9.17
N LEU A 82 27.26 -19.91 8.21
CA LEU A 82 26.07 -20.67 7.84
C LEU A 82 26.47 -21.99 7.19
N ASP A 83 25.77 -23.06 7.54
CA ASP A 83 25.94 -24.33 6.85
C ASP A 83 25.27 -24.29 5.45
N SER A 84 25.53 -25.30 4.62
CA SER A 84 24.98 -25.35 3.27
C SER A 84 23.45 -25.46 3.23
N LEU A 85 22.81 -25.92 4.32
CA LEU A 85 21.36 -26.01 4.41
C LEU A 85 20.76 -24.66 4.84
N ASP A 86 21.41 -23.99 5.79
CA ASP A 86 21.08 -22.64 6.24
C ASP A 86 21.17 -21.62 5.10
N ALA A 87 22.16 -21.77 4.22
CA ALA A 87 22.29 -20.93 3.03
C ALA A 87 21.06 -21.04 2.12
N VAL A 88 20.51 -22.26 1.94
CA VAL A 88 19.28 -22.48 1.18
C VAL A 88 18.07 -21.85 1.88
N GLU A 89 17.96 -21.97 3.20
CA GLU A 89 16.89 -21.33 3.97
C GLU A 89 16.92 -19.79 3.85
N VAL A 90 18.11 -19.19 3.87
CA VAL A 90 18.28 -17.75 3.69
C VAL A 90 17.85 -17.31 2.29
N VAL A 91 18.23 -18.04 1.25
CA VAL A 91 17.82 -17.73 -0.13
C VAL A 91 16.30 -17.82 -0.27
N MET A 92 15.66 -18.86 0.27
CA MET A 92 14.20 -19.00 0.26
C MET A 92 13.49 -17.86 1.00
N ALA A 93 14.05 -17.38 2.12
CA ALA A 93 13.49 -16.23 2.83
C ALA A 93 13.61 -14.92 2.02
N ILE A 94 14.69 -14.75 1.26
CA ILE A 94 14.85 -13.60 0.36
C ILE A 94 13.86 -13.69 -0.82
N GLU A 95 13.66 -14.88 -1.39
CA GLU A 95 12.63 -15.13 -2.41
C GLU A 95 11.23 -14.73 -1.92
N GLU A 96 10.86 -15.16 -0.72
CA GLU A 96 9.56 -14.84 -0.12
C GLU A 96 9.42 -13.33 0.18
N GLU A 97 10.48 -12.68 0.69
CA GLU A 97 10.45 -11.25 1.04
C GLU A 97 10.24 -10.34 -0.18
N PHE A 98 10.84 -10.68 -1.32
CA PHE A 98 10.73 -9.90 -2.56
C PHE A 98 9.74 -10.47 -3.57
N ALA A 99 9.08 -11.60 -3.24
CA ALA A 99 8.19 -12.36 -4.10
C ALA A 99 8.81 -12.69 -5.47
N ILE A 100 10.05 -13.15 -5.46
CA ILE A 100 10.82 -13.56 -6.65
C ILE A 100 11.11 -15.06 -6.63
N GLU A 101 11.42 -15.65 -7.77
CA GLU A 101 11.93 -17.03 -7.88
C GLU A 101 13.39 -16.99 -8.33
N ILE A 102 14.29 -17.59 -7.53
CA ILE A 102 15.71 -17.73 -7.86
C ILE A 102 15.96 -19.19 -8.25
N PRO A 103 16.37 -19.48 -9.50
CA PRO A 103 16.67 -20.86 -9.87
C PRO A 103 17.89 -21.39 -9.11
N ASP A 104 17.88 -22.67 -8.73
CA ASP A 104 18.95 -23.32 -7.96
C ASP A 104 20.37 -23.03 -8.50
N ALA A 105 20.53 -23.02 -9.83
CA ALA A 105 21.82 -22.76 -10.47
C ALA A 105 22.36 -21.35 -10.19
N GLU A 106 21.48 -20.36 -10.03
CA GLU A 106 21.86 -18.98 -9.69
C GLU A 106 21.99 -18.83 -8.18
N ALA A 107 21.15 -19.50 -7.39
CA ALA A 107 21.24 -19.52 -5.93
C ALA A 107 22.61 -20.03 -5.43
N ASP A 108 23.16 -21.06 -6.07
CA ASP A 108 24.50 -21.59 -5.77
C ASP A 108 25.63 -20.57 -6.03
N GLU A 109 25.43 -19.60 -6.92
CA GLU A 109 26.40 -18.53 -7.20
C GLU A 109 26.32 -17.39 -6.17
N ILE A 110 25.22 -17.27 -5.43
CA ILE A 110 25.00 -16.23 -4.42
C ILE A 110 25.72 -16.63 -3.10
N THR A 111 26.99 -16.25 -2.99
CA THR A 111 27.83 -16.61 -1.82
C THR A 111 27.98 -15.49 -0.80
N THR A 112 27.65 -14.25 -1.17
CA THR A 112 27.75 -13.06 -0.32
C THR A 112 26.46 -12.25 -0.26
N VAL A 113 26.31 -11.46 0.80
CA VAL A 113 25.18 -10.53 0.95
C VAL A 113 25.12 -9.52 -0.21
N GLN A 114 26.27 -9.09 -0.73
CA GLN A 114 26.33 -8.13 -1.83
C GLN A 114 25.81 -8.73 -3.13
N ASP A 115 26.07 -10.02 -3.36
CA ASP A 115 25.57 -10.76 -4.52
C ASP A 115 24.05 -10.87 -4.46
N ALA A 116 23.48 -11.18 -3.29
CA ALA A 116 22.03 -11.22 -3.11
C ALA A 116 21.39 -9.84 -3.37
N ILE A 117 21.98 -8.76 -2.85
CA ILE A 117 21.51 -7.38 -3.12
C ILE A 117 21.57 -7.06 -4.62
N ASN A 118 22.67 -7.43 -5.28
CA ASN A 118 22.84 -7.17 -6.71
C ASN A 118 21.85 -7.98 -7.55
N TYR A 119 21.59 -9.22 -7.16
CA TYR A 119 20.63 -10.09 -7.79
C TYR A 119 19.23 -9.47 -7.74
N VAL A 120 18.73 -9.17 -6.54
CA VAL A 120 17.41 -8.56 -6.34
C VAL A 120 17.29 -7.21 -7.05
N ALA A 121 18.36 -6.41 -7.06
CA ALA A 121 18.36 -5.12 -7.76
C ALA A 121 18.31 -5.24 -9.29
N ASN A 122 18.81 -6.34 -9.85
CA ASN A 122 18.74 -6.62 -11.28
C ASN A 122 17.41 -7.29 -11.68
N THR A 123 16.71 -7.92 -10.73
CA THR A 123 15.42 -8.55 -10.94
C THR A 123 14.30 -7.50 -10.94
N SER A 124 13.77 -7.20 -12.13
CA SER A 124 12.72 -6.17 -12.32
C SER A 124 11.35 -6.52 -11.72
N GLU A 125 11.16 -7.75 -11.25
CA GLU A 125 9.92 -8.25 -10.63
C GLU A 125 9.93 -8.16 -9.10
N ALA A 126 11.04 -7.71 -8.49
CA ALA A 126 11.12 -7.54 -7.04
C ALA A 126 10.21 -6.39 -6.57
N HIS A 127 9.35 -6.69 -5.59
CA HIS A 127 8.32 -5.76 -5.07
C HIS A 127 8.36 -5.54 -3.55
#